data_AF-A0A835QUI6-F1
#
_entry.id   AF-A0A835QUI6-F1
#
_cell.length_a   1.000
_cell.length_b   1.000
_cell.length_c   1.000
_cell.angle_alpha   90.00
_cell.angle_beta   90.00
_cell.angle_gamma   90.00
#
_symmetry.space_group_name_H-M   'P 1'
#
loop_
_entity.id
_entity.type
_entity.pdbx_description
1 polymer ?
#
loop_
_entity_poly.entity_id
_entity_poly.type
_entity_poly.pdbx_seq_one_letter_code
_entity_poly.pdbx_strand_id
1 'polypeptide(L)'
;MRDRVLLFDHQRRGASAFLRSLLPRLALSSIPFELEVIEAALISRIQRLEQRLVAIEPRVAQLLDLLPSRLTAEVLEELRLSKQSLVELGSRAGALKQMLFDLLDDPHEIRRICLMGRTGCVLRRGEDSRIECSTPTEKQVAEEEEEEIEMLLENYLQRCESCHWQAERLLDAAREMEDSIAVNLSSRRLEVSRVELLLQVGTFALPLARSWLAFLE
;
A
#
# COMPACT_ATOMS: atom_id res chain seq x y z
N MET A 1 -30.28 -8.95 21.53
CA MET A 1 -29.23 -8.19 22.25
C MET A 1 -29.34 -6.73 21.82
N ARG A 2 -28.77 -5.75 22.53
CA ARG A 2 -28.78 -4.35 22.06
C ARG A 2 -27.59 -4.18 21.12
N ASP A 3 -27.84 -3.78 19.88
CA ASP A 3 -26.84 -3.51 18.86
C ASP A 3 -25.90 -2.41 19.36
N ARG A 4 -24.63 -2.75 19.58
CA ARG A 4 -23.63 -1.85 20.15
C ARG A 4 -22.29 -2.12 19.47
N VAL A 5 -21.66 -1.07 18.94
CA VAL A 5 -20.25 -1.09 18.52
C VAL A 5 -19.40 -0.47 19.62
N LEU A 6 -18.30 -1.13 19.97
CA LEU A 6 -17.27 -0.58 20.84
C LEU A 6 -16.13 -0.03 19.99
N LEU A 7 -15.96 1.29 20.02
CA LEU A 7 -14.83 1.98 19.40
C LEU A 7 -13.76 2.26 20.43
N PHE A 8 -12.62 1.60 20.28
CA PHE A 8 -11.45 1.86 21.11
C PHE A 8 -10.69 3.08 20.55
N ASP A 9 -10.34 4.03 21.43
CA ASP A 9 -9.55 5.22 21.12
C ASP A 9 -10.17 6.17 20.07
N HIS A 10 -11.34 6.74 20.40
CA HIS A 10 -12.14 7.59 19.52
C HIS A 10 -11.47 8.92 19.11
N GLN A 11 -10.36 9.31 19.75
CA GLN A 11 -9.68 10.58 19.50
C GLN A 11 -8.81 10.54 18.23
N ARG A 12 -8.54 9.35 17.70
CA ARG A 12 -7.79 9.22 16.45
C ARG A 12 -8.63 9.69 15.27
N ARG A 13 -7.99 10.39 14.32
CA ARG A 13 -8.60 10.79 13.03
C ARG A 13 -9.31 9.60 12.35
N GLY A 14 -8.79 8.40 12.54
CA GLY A 14 -9.38 7.18 12.00
C GLY A 14 -10.77 6.83 12.56
N ALA A 15 -11.01 7.03 13.85
CA ALA A 15 -12.30 6.77 14.48
C ALA A 15 -13.35 7.79 14.06
N SER A 16 -12.97 9.08 13.93
CA SER A 16 -13.88 10.11 13.41
C SER A 16 -14.28 9.88 11.95
N ALA A 17 -13.36 9.39 11.11
CA ALA A 17 -13.65 9.03 9.73
C ALA A 17 -14.58 7.80 9.66
N PHE A 18 -14.39 6.82 10.54
CA PHE A 18 -15.28 5.66 10.66
C PHE A 18 -16.69 6.06 11.11
N LEU A 19 -16.83 6.93 12.11
CA LEU A 19 -18.14 7.41 12.54
C LEU A 19 -18.87 8.19 11.43
N ARG A 20 -18.13 8.96 10.62
CA ARG A 20 -18.70 9.67 9.46
C ARG A 20 -19.23 8.72 8.38
N SER A 21 -18.61 7.56 8.17
CA SER A 21 -19.13 6.56 7.24
C SER A 21 -20.28 5.75 7.86
N LEU A 22 -20.19 5.39 9.14
CA LEU A 22 -21.16 4.52 9.82
C LEU A 22 -22.52 5.20 10.10
N LEU A 23 -22.51 6.41 10.68
CA LEU A 23 -23.72 7.09 11.16
C LEU A 23 -24.84 7.27 10.11
N PRO A 24 -24.56 7.71 8.87
CA PRO A 24 -25.62 7.85 7.86
C PRO A 24 -26.19 6.51 7.42
N ARG A 25 -25.41 5.42 7.48
CA ARG A 25 -25.83 4.10 6.98
C ARG A 25 -26.69 3.34 7.98
N LEU A 26 -26.40 3.50 9.28
CA LEU A 26 -27.24 2.97 10.36
C LEU A 26 -28.68 3.54 10.36
N ALA A 27 -28.91 4.69 9.73
CA ALA A 27 -30.23 5.32 9.68
C ALA A 27 -31.14 4.76 8.57
N LEU A 28 -30.60 3.96 7.65
CA LEU A 28 -31.27 3.50 6.41
C LEU A 28 -31.36 1.96 6.31
N SER A 29 -30.95 1.23 7.35
CA SER A 29 -30.48 -0.16 7.22
C SER A 29 -31.56 -1.17 6.82
N SER A 30 -31.37 -1.78 5.65
CA SER A 30 -31.98 -3.04 5.19
C SER A 30 -31.07 -4.26 5.43
N ILE A 31 -29.86 -4.03 5.94
CA ILE A 31 -28.77 -5.01 6.14
C ILE A 31 -28.57 -5.21 7.64
N PRO A 32 -28.16 -6.41 8.11
CA PRO A 32 -27.80 -6.64 9.52
C PRO A 32 -26.72 -5.68 10.03
N PHE A 33 -26.88 -5.25 11.28
CA PHE A 33 -26.04 -4.25 11.93
C PHE A 33 -24.55 -4.61 11.90
N GLU A 34 -24.23 -5.88 12.13
CA GLU A 34 -22.87 -6.41 12.16
C GLU A 34 -22.16 -6.21 10.81
N LEU A 35 -22.86 -6.48 9.71
CA LEU A 35 -22.30 -6.34 8.36
C LEU A 35 -22.11 -4.87 7.98
N GLU A 36 -23.05 -4.01 8.34
CA GLU A 36 -22.94 -2.56 8.12
C GLU A 36 -21.73 -1.96 8.84
N VAL A 37 -21.43 -2.46 10.04
CA VAL A 37 -20.26 -2.04 10.83
C VAL A 37 -18.96 -2.49 10.16
N ILE A 38 -18.90 -3.73 9.67
CA ILE A 38 -17.75 -4.26 8.93
C ILE A 38 -17.53 -3.45 7.66
N GLU A 39 -18.59 -3.20 6.89
CA GLU A 39 -18.51 -2.47 5.64
C GLU A 39 -18.02 -1.02 5.88
N ALA A 40 -18.60 -0.33 6.87
CA ALA A 40 -18.17 1.02 7.24
C ALA A 40 -16.70 1.06 7.69
N ALA A 41 -16.21 -0.01 8.33
CA ALA A 41 -14.82 -0.13 8.76
C ALA A 41 -13.87 -0.32 7.56
N LEU A 42 -14.23 -1.20 6.62
CA LEU A 42 -13.49 -1.45 5.39
C LEU A 42 -13.42 -0.19 4.53
N ILE A 43 -14.57 0.48 4.29
CA ILE A 43 -14.62 1.75 3.56
C ILE A 43 -13.69 2.79 4.20
N SER A 44 -13.81 2.99 5.52
CA SER A 44 -12.99 3.97 6.23
C SER A 44 -11.50 3.67 6.12
N ARG A 45 -11.13 2.38 6.12
CA ARG A 45 -9.73 1.96 6.03
C ARG A 45 -9.19 2.12 4.61
N ILE A 46 -9.92 1.65 3.61
CA ILE A 46 -9.53 1.67 2.19
C ILE A 46 -9.46 3.10 1.68
N GLN A 47 -10.46 3.93 1.97
CA GLN A 47 -10.44 5.35 1.57
C GLN A 47 -9.21 6.10 2.10
N ARG A 48 -8.73 5.77 3.31
CA ARG A 48 -7.50 6.36 3.84
C ARG A 48 -6.25 5.92 3.08
N LEU A 49 -6.22 4.68 2.57
CA LEU A 49 -5.14 4.20 1.71
C LEU A 49 -5.19 4.90 0.35
N GLU A 50 -6.37 4.95 -0.27
CA GLU A 50 -6.62 5.66 -1.53
C GLU A 50 -6.21 7.14 -1.45
N GLN A 51 -6.62 7.85 -0.40
CA GLN A 51 -6.26 9.27 -0.22
C GLN A 51 -4.76 9.48 -0.08
N ARG A 52 -4.05 8.58 0.62
CA ARG A 52 -2.59 8.65 0.74
C ARG A 52 -1.92 8.39 -0.61
N LEU A 53 -2.44 7.44 -1.38
CA LEU A 53 -1.93 7.13 -2.72
C LEU A 53 -2.07 8.34 -3.64
N VAL A 54 -3.27 8.91 -3.73
CA VAL A 54 -3.58 10.11 -4.55
C VAL A 54 -2.71 11.31 -4.17
N ALA A 55 -2.33 11.44 -2.89
CA ALA A 55 -1.45 12.52 -2.45
C ALA A 55 0.03 12.31 -2.81
N ILE A 56 0.49 11.06 -2.90
CA ILE A 56 1.90 10.73 -3.16
C ILE A 56 2.18 10.58 -4.66
N GLU A 57 1.24 10.01 -5.42
CA GLU A 57 1.37 9.74 -6.85
C GLU A 57 1.85 10.95 -7.69
N PRO A 58 1.23 12.14 -7.63
CA PRO A 58 1.68 13.27 -8.44
C PRO A 58 3.07 13.77 -8.02
N ARG A 59 3.42 13.63 -6.74
CA ARG A 59 4.75 14.03 -6.24
C ARG A 59 5.83 13.11 -6.80
N VAL A 60 5.59 11.80 -6.80
CA VAL A 60 6.52 10.82 -7.36
C VAL A 60 6.68 11.03 -8.87
N ALA A 61 5.58 11.22 -9.60
CA ALA A 61 5.63 11.51 -11.04
C ALA A 61 6.49 12.76 -11.35
N GLN A 62 6.29 13.86 -10.62
CA GLN A 62 7.08 15.08 -10.78
C GLN A 62 8.56 14.86 -10.48
N LEU A 63 8.88 14.10 -9.42
CA LEU A 63 10.26 13.79 -9.07
C LEU A 63 10.93 12.96 -10.17
N LEU A 64 10.24 11.96 -10.72
CA LEU A 64 10.73 11.13 -11.81
C LEU A 64 11.03 11.95 -13.08
N ASP A 65 10.22 12.97 -13.39
CA ASP A 65 10.47 13.85 -14.54
C ASP A 65 11.64 14.82 -14.31
N LEU A 66 11.86 15.25 -13.06
CA LEU A 66 12.89 16.24 -12.71
C LEU A 66 14.29 15.62 -12.55
N LEU A 67 14.38 14.40 -12.01
CA LEU A 67 15.63 13.73 -11.66
C LEU A 67 16.65 13.61 -12.82
N PRO A 68 16.26 13.34 -14.08
CA PRO A 68 17.20 13.32 -15.20
C PRO A 68 17.86 14.68 -15.48
N SER A 69 17.15 15.79 -15.20
CA SER A 69 17.60 17.14 -15.51
C SER A 69 18.26 17.86 -14.32
N ARG A 70 17.90 17.49 -13.08
CA ARG A 70 18.33 18.15 -11.85
C ARG A 70 18.65 17.15 -10.74
N LEU A 71 19.93 16.77 -10.67
CA LEU A 71 20.47 15.98 -9.56
C LEU A 71 20.94 16.89 -8.42
N THR A 72 20.02 17.23 -7.52
CA THR A 72 20.31 18.00 -6.29
C THR A 72 20.02 17.16 -5.05
N ALA A 73 20.70 17.45 -3.95
CA ALA A 73 20.53 16.71 -2.69
C ALA A 73 19.09 16.81 -2.15
N GLU A 74 18.42 17.95 -2.34
CA GLU A 74 17.03 18.16 -1.93
C GLU A 74 16.05 17.23 -2.67
N VAL A 75 16.17 17.15 -4.00
CA VAL A 75 15.32 16.28 -4.83
C VAL A 75 15.53 14.80 -4.49
N LEU A 76 16.77 14.37 -4.20
CA LEU A 76 17.07 13.01 -3.76
C LEU A 76 16.47 12.70 -2.38
N GLU A 77 16.48 13.67 -1.46
CA GLU A 77 15.86 13.50 -0.14
C GLU A 77 14.33 13.45 -0.25
N GLU A 78 13.72 14.27 -1.12
CA GLU A 78 12.29 14.18 -1.41
C GLU A 78 11.89 12.85 -2.04
N LEU A 79 12.71 12.30 -2.95
CA LEU A 79 12.53 10.96 -3.50
C LEU A 79 12.61 9.90 -2.41
N ARG A 80 13.61 9.99 -1.51
CA ARG A 80 13.79 9.08 -0.37
C ARG A 80 12.56 9.07 0.54
N LEU A 81 12.05 10.25 0.90
CA LEU A 81 10.85 10.40 1.73
C LEU A 81 9.59 9.87 1.05
N SER A 82 9.45 10.12 -0.26
CA SER A 82 8.33 9.61 -1.06
C SER A 82 8.36 8.10 -1.15
N LYS A 83 9.54 7.50 -1.38
CA LYS A 83 9.78 6.05 -1.37
C LYS A 83 9.42 5.42 -0.03
N GLN A 84 9.88 6.00 1.08
CA GLN A 84 9.56 5.51 2.42
C GLN A 84 8.05 5.54 2.68
N SER A 85 7.37 6.59 2.21
CA SER A 85 5.91 6.70 2.31
C SER A 85 5.18 5.66 1.46
N LEU A 86 5.67 5.37 0.25
CA LEU A 86 5.14 4.31 -0.62
C LEU A 86 5.31 2.92 0.00
N VAL A 87 6.47 2.62 0.60
CA VAL A 87 6.71 1.34 1.29
C VAL A 87 5.76 1.16 2.48
N GLU A 88 5.55 2.20 3.29
CA GLU A 88 4.60 2.15 4.41
C GLU A 88 3.14 2.01 3.91
N LEU A 89 2.81 2.63 2.78
CA LEU A 89 1.49 2.52 2.17
C LEU A 89 1.26 1.10 1.60
N GLY A 90 2.22 0.61 0.81
CA GLY A 90 2.21 -0.70 0.17
C GLY A 90 2.13 -1.82 1.19
N SER A 91 2.94 -1.76 2.27
CA SER A 91 2.86 -2.74 3.37
C SER A 91 1.50 -2.75 4.08
N ARG A 92 0.92 -1.58 4.35
CA ARG A 92 -0.41 -1.48 4.98
C ARG A 92 -1.54 -1.98 4.08
N ALA A 93 -1.49 -1.65 2.79
CA ALA A 93 -2.44 -2.15 1.81
C ALA A 93 -2.29 -3.66 1.60
N GLY A 94 -1.05 -4.17 1.54
CA GLY A 94 -0.75 -5.59 1.43
C GLY A 94 -1.23 -6.39 2.64
N ALA A 95 -1.07 -5.87 3.86
CA ALA A 95 -1.58 -6.51 5.07
C ALA A 95 -3.11 -6.58 5.11
N LEU A 96 -3.80 -5.52 4.67
CA LEU A 96 -5.27 -5.51 4.57
C LEU A 96 -5.75 -6.48 3.48
N LYS A 97 -5.07 -6.49 2.32
CA LYS A 97 -5.33 -7.44 1.24
C LYS A 97 -5.20 -8.88 1.73
N GLN A 98 -4.10 -9.22 2.39
CA GLN A 98 -3.85 -10.58 2.87
C GLN A 98 -4.93 -11.01 3.88
N MET A 99 -5.29 -10.13 4.82
CA MET A 99 -6.37 -10.41 5.78
C MET A 99 -7.72 -10.66 5.08
N LEU A 100 -8.06 -9.86 4.07
CA LEU A 100 -9.29 -10.07 3.29
C LEU A 100 -9.25 -11.35 2.46
N PHE A 101 -8.10 -11.69 1.89
CA PHE A 101 -7.90 -12.93 1.16
C PHE A 101 -8.04 -14.15 2.06
N ASP A 102 -7.36 -14.16 3.22
CA ASP A 102 -7.44 -15.24 4.21
C ASP A 102 -8.88 -15.41 4.74
N LEU A 103 -9.65 -14.31 4.82
CA LEU A 103 -11.06 -14.34 5.21
C LEU A 103 -11.95 -14.95 4.13
N LEU A 104 -11.71 -14.63 2.85
CA LEU A 104 -12.45 -15.16 1.71
C LEU A 104 -12.10 -16.64 1.43
N ASP A 105 -10.88 -17.07 1.74
CA ASP A 105 -10.43 -18.46 1.54
C ASP A 105 -11.01 -19.45 2.58
N ASP A 106 -11.48 -18.96 3.74
CA ASP A 106 -12.14 -19.79 4.76
C ASP A 106 -13.68 -19.65 4.74
N PRO A 107 -14.41 -20.62 4.16
CA PRO A 107 -15.87 -20.57 4.13
C PRO A 107 -16.50 -20.70 5.53
N HIS A 108 -15.76 -21.14 6.55
CA HIS A 108 -16.25 -21.13 7.93
C HIS A 108 -16.19 -19.74 8.60
N GLU A 109 -15.29 -18.86 8.17
CA GLU A 109 -15.30 -17.46 8.63
C GLU A 109 -16.48 -16.70 7.99
N ILE A 110 -16.72 -16.88 6.69
CA ILE A 110 -17.86 -16.28 5.98
C ILE A 110 -19.20 -16.74 6.61
N ARG A 111 -19.33 -18.05 6.86
CA ARG A 111 -20.48 -18.60 7.62
C ARG A 111 -20.65 -17.97 8.99
N ARG A 112 -19.55 -17.75 9.73
CA ARG A 112 -19.62 -17.10 11.04
C ARG A 112 -20.13 -15.68 10.94
N ILE A 113 -19.72 -14.92 9.92
CA ILE A 113 -20.19 -13.56 9.68
C ILE A 113 -21.70 -13.57 9.37
N CYS A 114 -22.17 -14.47 8.50
CA CYS A 114 -23.60 -14.63 8.20
C CYS A 114 -24.43 -14.93 9.47
N LEU A 115 -23.96 -15.90 10.27
CA LEU A 115 -24.64 -16.30 11.51
C LEU A 115 -24.66 -15.21 12.58
N MET A 116 -23.67 -14.32 12.60
CA MET A 116 -23.64 -13.16 13.51
C MET A 116 -24.68 -12.10 13.12
N GLY A 117 -24.95 -11.92 11.83
CA GLY A 117 -25.97 -10.98 11.33
C GLY A 117 -27.41 -11.44 11.57
N ARG A 118 -27.64 -12.74 11.76
CA ARG A 118 -28.98 -13.28 12.07
C ARG A 118 -29.31 -13.12 13.56
N THR A 119 -30.17 -12.16 13.87
CA THR A 119 -30.74 -12.00 15.21
C THR A 119 -31.61 -13.21 15.59
N GLY A 120 -31.03 -14.23 16.22
CA GLY A 120 -31.77 -15.40 16.71
C GLY A 120 -31.02 -16.73 16.72
N CYS A 121 -29.85 -16.82 16.05
CA CYS A 121 -29.06 -18.05 16.08
C CYS A 121 -28.41 -18.26 17.46
N VAL A 122 -28.85 -19.31 18.17
CA VAL A 122 -28.16 -19.79 19.37
C VAL A 122 -26.94 -20.60 18.91
N LEU A 123 -25.77 -19.99 18.97
CA LEU A 123 -24.49 -20.67 18.71
C LEU A 123 -24.32 -21.79 19.75
N ARG A 124 -24.66 -23.04 19.40
CA ARG A 124 -24.28 -24.21 20.22
C ARG A 124 -22.92 -24.68 19.74
N ARG A 125 -21.95 -24.70 20.65
CA ARG A 125 -20.65 -25.33 20.42
C ARG A 125 -20.87 -26.85 20.40
N GLY A 126 -20.92 -27.46 19.22
CA GLY A 126 -20.93 -28.91 19.08
C GLY A 126 -19.58 -29.52 19.51
N GLU A 127 -19.59 -30.82 19.80
CA GLU A 127 -18.41 -31.57 20.30
C GLU A 127 -17.19 -31.49 19.34
N ASP A 128 -17.42 -31.20 18.05
CA ASP A 128 -16.38 -31.10 17.00
C ASP A 128 -16.00 -29.66 16.60
N SER A 129 -16.20 -28.66 17.47
CA SER A 129 -15.92 -27.23 17.17
C SER A 129 -16.75 -26.64 16.01
N ARG A 130 -17.73 -27.38 15.47
CA ARG A 130 -18.71 -26.87 14.51
C ARG A 130 -19.75 -26.01 15.22
N ILE A 131 -19.97 -24.82 14.66
CA ILE A 131 -21.05 -23.91 15.04
C ILE A 131 -22.27 -24.34 14.22
N GLU A 132 -23.27 -24.93 14.88
CA GLU A 132 -24.51 -25.35 14.22
C GLU A 132 -25.64 -24.40 14.60
N CYS A 133 -26.23 -23.72 13.60
CA CYS A 133 -27.51 -23.04 13.77
C CYS A 133 -28.64 -23.99 13.32
N SER A 134 -29.59 -24.24 14.22
CA SER A 134 -30.58 -25.29 14.10
C SER A 134 -31.88 -24.81 13.43
N THR A 135 -31.90 -24.67 12.10
CA THR A 135 -33.14 -24.59 11.30
C THR A 135 -32.94 -25.15 9.87
N PRO A 136 -33.77 -26.12 9.42
CA PRO A 136 -33.56 -26.85 8.15
C PRO A 136 -34.09 -26.13 6.89
N THR A 137 -34.88 -25.07 7.01
CA THR A 137 -35.43 -24.30 5.87
C THR A 137 -34.47 -23.22 5.35
N GLU A 138 -33.34 -23.01 6.04
CA GLU A 138 -32.43 -21.87 5.84
C GLU A 138 -31.17 -22.17 5.02
N LYS A 139 -30.97 -23.39 4.50
CA LYS A 139 -29.72 -23.71 3.76
C LYS A 139 -29.57 -22.93 2.45
N GLN A 140 -30.63 -22.79 1.65
CA GLN A 140 -30.59 -21.98 0.41
C GLN A 140 -30.47 -20.48 0.70
N VAL A 141 -31.18 -19.98 1.72
CA VAL A 141 -31.09 -18.56 2.13
C VAL A 141 -29.74 -18.25 2.79
N ALA A 142 -29.13 -19.22 3.48
CA ALA A 142 -27.76 -19.09 4.01
C ALA A 142 -26.71 -19.13 2.90
N GLU A 143 -26.88 -19.97 1.89
CA GLU A 143 -26.01 -19.98 0.71
C GLU A 143 -26.12 -18.65 -0.06
N GLU A 144 -27.32 -18.12 -0.26
CA GLU A 144 -27.52 -16.79 -0.89
C GLU A 144 -26.91 -15.64 -0.06
N GLU A 145 -27.08 -15.64 1.27
CA GLU A 145 -26.45 -14.63 2.15
C GLU A 145 -24.92 -14.78 2.21
N GLU A 146 -24.39 -16.01 2.17
CA GLU A 146 -22.94 -16.28 2.09
C GLU A 146 -22.37 -15.70 0.79
N GLU A 147 -23.01 -15.94 -0.35
CA GLU A 147 -22.62 -15.38 -1.66
C GLU A 147 -22.66 -13.84 -1.67
N GLU A 148 -23.68 -13.22 -1.07
CA GLU A 148 -23.74 -11.75 -0.98
C GLU A 148 -22.59 -11.15 -0.18
N ILE A 149 -22.21 -11.79 0.94
CA ILE A 149 -21.08 -11.35 1.76
C ILE A 149 -19.76 -11.57 1.03
N GLU A 150 -19.59 -12.70 0.34
CA GLU A 150 -18.41 -12.96 -0.50
C GLU A 150 -18.26 -11.87 -1.57
N MET A 151 -19.31 -11.61 -2.37
CA MET A 151 -19.28 -10.57 -3.41
C MET A 151 -18.93 -9.18 -2.85
N LEU A 152 -19.45 -8.84 -1.67
CA LEU A 152 -19.12 -7.59 -0.99
C LEU A 152 -17.64 -7.54 -0.60
N LEU A 153 -17.12 -8.60 0.03
CA LEU A 153 -15.73 -8.67 0.50
C LEU A 153 -14.75 -8.72 -0.68
N GLU A 154 -15.08 -9.42 -1.76
CA GLU A 154 -14.32 -9.45 -3.01
C GLU A 154 -14.18 -8.06 -3.63
N ASN A 155 -15.27 -7.26 -3.62
CA ASN A 155 -15.20 -5.89 -4.10
C ASN A 155 -14.19 -5.05 -3.32
N TYR A 156 -14.18 -5.17 -1.98
CA TYR A 156 -13.23 -4.46 -1.13
C TYR A 156 -11.80 -5.00 -1.27
N LEU A 157 -11.64 -6.32 -1.45
CA LEU A 157 -10.36 -6.94 -1.76
C LEU A 157 -9.79 -6.33 -3.04
N GLN A 158 -10.56 -6.30 -4.13
CA GLN A 158 -10.13 -5.75 -5.42
C GLN A 158 -9.72 -4.27 -5.32
N ARG A 159 -10.46 -3.47 -4.54
CA ARG A 159 -10.08 -2.07 -4.28
C ARG A 159 -8.76 -1.95 -3.52
N CYS A 160 -8.55 -2.80 -2.52
CA CYS A 160 -7.31 -2.83 -1.76
C CYS A 160 -6.13 -3.31 -2.62
N GLU A 161 -6.36 -4.28 -3.49
CA GLU A 161 -5.39 -4.77 -4.49
C GLU A 161 -4.97 -3.69 -5.45
N SER A 162 -5.93 -2.95 -6.01
CA SER A 162 -5.64 -1.81 -6.90
C SER A 162 -4.74 -0.78 -6.21
N CYS A 163 -5.05 -0.43 -4.95
CA CYS A 163 -4.23 0.49 -4.17
C CYS A 163 -2.81 -0.05 -3.93
N HIS A 164 -2.69 -1.33 -3.55
CA HIS A 164 -1.40 -1.97 -3.31
C HIS A 164 -0.56 -2.03 -4.60
N TRP A 165 -1.15 -2.47 -5.70
CA TRP A 165 -0.50 -2.57 -6.99
C TRP A 165 0.00 -1.21 -7.49
N GLN A 166 -0.82 -0.16 -7.37
CA GLN A 166 -0.42 1.17 -7.80
C GLN A 166 0.70 1.75 -6.92
N ALA A 167 0.70 1.47 -5.61
CA ALA A 167 1.79 1.83 -4.73
C ALA A 167 3.11 1.12 -5.09
N GLU A 168 3.06 -0.20 -5.34
CA GLU A 168 4.24 -0.98 -5.77
C GLU A 168 4.76 -0.51 -7.13
N ARG A 169 3.87 -0.23 -8.10
CA ARG A 169 4.26 0.31 -9.41
C ARG A 169 5.04 1.62 -9.30
N LEU A 170 4.56 2.55 -8.47
CA LEU A 170 5.25 3.83 -8.25
C LEU A 170 6.58 3.64 -7.51
N LEU A 171 6.63 2.67 -6.59
CA LEU A 171 7.84 2.32 -5.87
C LEU A 171 8.90 1.74 -6.79
N ASP A 172 8.51 0.85 -7.70
CA ASP A 172 9.41 0.25 -8.68
C ASP A 172 9.91 1.28 -9.69
N ALA A 173 9.05 2.18 -10.16
CA ALA A 173 9.49 3.30 -11.01
C ALA A 173 10.51 4.21 -10.29
N ALA A 174 10.32 4.47 -8.99
CA ALA A 174 11.27 5.21 -8.18
C ALA A 174 12.62 4.47 -8.02
N ARG A 175 12.58 3.14 -7.83
CA ARG A 175 13.80 2.31 -7.76
C ARG A 175 14.57 2.30 -9.07
N GLU A 176 13.89 2.12 -10.19
CA GLU A 176 14.50 2.12 -11.52
C GLU A 176 15.19 3.47 -11.83
N MET A 177 14.56 4.58 -11.42
CA MET A 177 15.17 5.90 -11.55
C MET A 177 16.42 6.05 -10.65
N GLU A 178 16.38 5.56 -9.40
CA GLU A 178 17.56 5.56 -8.52
C GLU A 178 18.73 4.76 -9.13
N ASP A 179 18.45 3.59 -9.70
CA ASP A 179 19.45 2.74 -10.35
C ASP A 179 20.04 3.44 -11.59
N SER A 180 19.20 4.08 -12.41
CA SER A 180 19.64 4.88 -13.57
C SER A 180 20.57 6.03 -13.15
N ILE A 181 20.24 6.73 -12.05
CA ILE A 181 21.09 7.79 -11.50
C ILE A 181 22.42 7.23 -11.02
N ALA A 182 22.42 6.09 -10.33
CA ALA A 182 23.63 5.44 -9.83
C ALA A 182 24.58 5.07 -11.01
N VAL A 183 24.02 4.53 -12.09
CA VAL A 183 24.77 4.24 -13.32
C VAL A 183 25.33 5.52 -13.95
N ASN A 184 24.52 6.57 -14.11
CA ASN A 184 24.99 7.84 -14.69
C ASN A 184 26.10 8.50 -13.87
N LEU A 185 25.99 8.48 -12.54
CA LEU A 185 27.02 9.03 -11.66
C LEU A 185 28.31 8.22 -11.72
N SER A 186 28.24 6.89 -11.83
CA SER A 186 29.44 6.07 -12.00
C SER A 186 30.13 6.33 -13.34
N SER A 187 29.36 6.51 -14.42
CA SER A 187 29.90 6.91 -15.74
C SER A 187 30.62 8.26 -15.68
N ARG A 188 29.99 9.29 -15.11
CA ARG A 188 30.62 10.62 -14.96
C ARG A 188 31.89 10.58 -14.11
N ARG A 189 31.92 9.77 -13.04
CA ARG A 189 33.15 9.58 -12.24
C ARG A 189 34.28 8.96 -13.05
N LEU A 190 33.97 8.01 -13.93
CA LEU A 190 34.96 7.40 -14.83
C LEU A 190 35.51 8.44 -15.82
N GLU A 191 34.65 9.27 -16.40
CA GLU A 191 35.07 10.36 -17.30
C GLU A 191 36.00 11.36 -16.58
N VAL A 192 35.65 11.76 -15.36
CA VAL A 192 36.48 12.65 -14.53
C VAL A 192 37.83 12.00 -14.23
N SER A 193 37.86 10.72 -13.83
CA SER A 193 39.10 9.99 -13.56
C SER A 193 39.97 9.87 -14.82
N ARG A 194 39.38 9.66 -16.00
CA ARG A 194 40.11 9.67 -17.27
C ARG A 194 40.76 11.03 -17.54
N VAL A 195 40.03 12.13 -17.34
CA VAL A 195 40.57 13.48 -17.53
C VAL A 195 41.70 13.77 -16.54
N GLU A 196 41.54 13.35 -15.29
CA GLU A 196 42.57 13.48 -14.26
C GLU A 196 43.85 12.73 -14.65
N LEU A 197 43.73 11.47 -15.12
CA LEU A 197 44.87 10.69 -15.60
C LEU A 197 45.57 11.36 -16.79
N LEU A 198 44.81 11.90 -17.74
CA LEU A 198 45.39 12.64 -18.88
C LEU A 198 46.14 13.90 -18.42
N LEU A 199 45.59 14.62 -17.46
CA LEU A 199 46.21 15.82 -16.90
C LEU A 199 47.49 15.47 -16.13
N GLN A 200 47.46 14.41 -15.32
CA GLN A 200 48.64 13.89 -14.61
C GLN A 200 49.76 13.51 -15.59
N VAL A 201 49.44 12.71 -16.62
CA VAL A 201 50.41 12.34 -17.68
C VAL A 201 50.99 13.58 -18.35
N GLY A 202 50.14 14.58 -18.68
CA GLY A 202 50.59 15.86 -19.24
C GLY A 202 51.56 16.62 -18.32
N THR A 203 51.26 16.72 -17.02
CA THR A 203 52.16 17.35 -16.04
C THR A 203 53.50 16.62 -15.89
N PHE A 204 53.56 15.30 -16.03
CA PHE A 204 54.83 14.56 -16.02
C PHE A 204 55.61 14.72 -17.33
N ALA A 205 54.94 14.80 -18.47
CA ALA A 205 55.59 14.90 -19.78
C ALA A 205 56.22 16.28 -20.05
N LEU A 206 55.60 17.36 -19.58
CA LEU A 206 56.06 18.74 -19.83
C LEU A 206 57.48 19.05 -19.31
N PRO A 207 57.86 18.71 -18.05
CA PRO A 207 59.23 18.89 -17.56
C PRO A 207 60.25 18.06 -18.32
N LEU A 208 59.89 16.81 -18.68
CA LEU A 208 60.76 15.93 -19.46
C LEU A 208 61.04 16.53 -20.84
N ALA A 209 60.00 16.98 -21.54
CA ALA A 209 60.13 17.64 -22.84
C ALA A 209 61.01 18.90 -22.74
N ARG A 210 60.81 19.72 -21.69
CA ARG A 210 61.62 20.92 -21.45
C ARG A 210 63.09 20.60 -21.15
N SER A 211 63.36 19.57 -20.35
CA SER A 211 64.73 19.12 -20.06
C SER A 211 65.43 18.58 -21.30
N TRP A 212 64.69 17.89 -22.17
CA TRP A 212 65.22 17.35 -23.42
C TRP A 212 65.58 18.45 -24.41
N LEU A 213 64.73 19.48 -24.53
CA LEU A 213 64.99 20.68 -25.34
C LEU A 213 66.24 21.44 -24.86
N ALA A 214 66.40 21.62 -23.54
CA ALA A 214 67.57 22.30 -22.97
C ALA A 214 68.90 21.54 -23.18
N PHE A 215 68.86 20.24 -23.49
CA PHE A 215 70.06 19.46 -23.83
C PHE A 215 70.46 19.59 -25.31
N LEU A 216 69.55 20.06 -26.16
CA LEU A 216 69.73 20.19 -27.61
C LEU A 216 70.22 21.57 -28.05
N GLU A 217 70.05 22.61 -27.21
CA GLU A 217 70.61 23.96 -27.37
C GLU A 217 72.02 24.06 -26.76
#